data_AF-A0A1V2I8S4-F1
#
_entry.id   AF-A0A1V2I8S4-F1
#
_cell.length_a   1.000
_cell.length_b   1.000
_cell.length_c   1.000
_cell.angle_alpha   90.00
_cell.angle_beta   90.00
_cell.angle_gamma   90.00
#
_symmetry.space_group_name_H-M   'P 1'
#
loop_
_entity.id
_entity.type
_entity.pdbx_description
1 polymer ?
#
loop_
_entity_poly.entity_id
_entity_poly.type
_entity_poly.pdbx_seq_one_letter_code
_entity_poly.pdbx_strand_id
1 'polypeptide(L)' 'MLLAENTPVALDRLREMLRPDIGSLADDLTSNTLLALEVDWDNFRDDYPAIRGDVQAWLRRLAEALADQAIPAVH' A
#
# COMPACT_ATOMS: atom_id res chain seq x y z
N MET A 1 21.05 4.95 -16.45
CA MET A 1 20.66 4.18 -15.25
C MET A 1 19.72 5.04 -14.44
N LEU A 2 18.43 4.96 -14.73
CA LEU A 2 17.36 5.72 -14.08
C LEU A 2 16.22 4.72 -13.96
N LEU A 3 15.85 4.37 -12.72
CA LEU A 3 14.73 3.49 -12.38
C LEU A 3 13.44 4.15 -12.91
N ALA A 4 13.15 3.89 -14.17
CA ALA A 4 11.93 4.24 -14.87
C ALA A 4 11.29 2.94 -15.34
N GLU A 5 11.02 2.05 -14.41
CA GLU A 5 10.24 0.85 -14.65
C GLU A 5 9.33 0.74 -13.43
N ASN A 6 8.04 0.58 -13.70
CA ASN A 6 6.90 0.58 -12.80
C ASN A 6 7.18 0.02 -11.41
N THR A 7 6.41 0.46 -10.41
CA THR A 7 6.70 0.40 -8.98
C THR A 7 6.04 -0.79 -8.23
N PRO A 8 6.34 -2.08 -8.51
CA PRO A 8 5.91 -3.19 -7.65
C PRO A 8 6.69 -3.19 -6.32
N VAL A 9 7.88 -2.57 -6.29
CA VAL A 9 8.71 -2.39 -5.08
C VAL A 9 7.94 -1.67 -3.96
N ALA A 10 6.96 -0.82 -4.27
CA ALA A 10 6.18 -0.13 -3.24
C ALA A 10 5.18 -1.06 -2.55
N LEU A 11 4.55 -1.98 -3.27
CA LEU A 11 3.54 -2.88 -2.71
C LEU A 11 4.18 -4.01 -1.92
N ASP A 12 5.22 -4.66 -2.44
CA ASP A 12 5.90 -5.71 -1.68
C ASP A 12 6.57 -5.14 -0.43
N ARG A 13 7.14 -3.94 -0.50
CA ARG A 13 7.64 -3.24 0.69
C ARG A 13 6.52 -2.90 1.67
N LEU A 14 5.35 -2.50 1.18
CA LEU A 14 4.19 -2.25 2.02
C LEU A 14 3.73 -3.54 2.72
N ARG A 15 3.69 -4.67 1.99
CA ARG A 15 3.38 -5.98 2.58
C ARG A 15 4.40 -6.37 3.64
N GLU A 16 5.69 -6.18 3.38
CA GLU A 16 6.76 -6.42 4.36
C GLU A 16 6.63 -5.54 5.60
N MET A 17 6.24 -4.26 5.42
CA MET A 17 5.98 -3.34 6.52
C MET A 17 4.73 -3.71 7.34
N LEU A 18 3.66 -4.19 6.70
CA LEU A 18 2.40 -4.53 7.35
C LEU A 18 2.41 -5.94 7.95
N ARG A 19 3.26 -6.84 7.46
CA ARG A 19 3.38 -8.23 7.95
C ARG A 19 3.58 -8.38 9.46
N PRO A 20 4.32 -7.51 10.18
CA PRO A 20 4.41 -7.55 11.64
C PRO A 20 3.06 -7.30 12.33
N ASP A 21 2.22 -6.44 11.77
CA ASP A 21 0.97 -5.98 12.40
C ASP A 21 -0.24 -6.83 11.99
N ILE A 22 -0.30 -7.28 10.73
CA ILE A 22 -1.46 -8.01 10.19
C ILE A 22 -1.12 -9.42 9.67
N GLY A 23 0.13 -9.87 9.81
CA GLY A 23 0.54 -11.23 9.46
C GLY A 23 0.33 -11.58 7.98
N SER A 24 -0.16 -12.80 7.71
CA SER A 24 -0.45 -13.28 6.35
C SER A 24 -1.61 -12.53 5.68
N LEU A 25 -2.38 -11.72 6.42
CA LEU A 25 -3.43 -10.88 5.83
C LEU A 25 -2.85 -9.81 4.88
N ALA A 26 -1.56 -9.50 5.02
CA ALA A 26 -0.83 -8.64 4.08
C ALA A 26 -0.80 -9.21 2.65
N ASP A 27 -0.84 -10.54 2.50
CA ASP A 27 -0.80 -11.20 1.20
C ASP A 27 -2.19 -11.20 0.53
N ASP A 28 -3.27 -11.14 1.33
CA ASP A 28 -4.68 -11.07 0.88
C ASP A 28 -5.21 -9.63 0.73
N LEU A 29 -4.33 -8.62 0.75
CA LEU A 29 -4.74 -7.23 0.59
C LEU A 29 -5.38 -7.01 -0.78
N THR A 30 -6.65 -6.64 -0.76
CA THR A 30 -7.42 -6.11 -1.88
C THR A 30 -7.56 -4.59 -1.78
N SER A 31 -7.94 -3.92 -2.87
CA SER A 31 -8.22 -2.48 -2.85
C SER A 31 -9.32 -2.12 -1.85
N ASN A 32 -10.30 -3.00 -1.65
CA ASN A 32 -11.40 -2.78 -0.71
C ASN A 32 -10.95 -2.92 0.76
N THR A 33 -10.11 -3.92 1.06
CA THR A 33 -9.57 -4.10 2.41
C THR A 33 -8.56 -3.01 2.79
N LEU A 34 -7.79 -2.51 1.82
CA LEU A 34 -6.90 -1.35 2.04
C LEU A 34 -7.70 -0.10 2.41
N LEU A 35 -8.81 0.17 1.73
CA LEU A 35 -9.65 1.35 2.04
C LEU A 35 -10.36 1.24 3.41
N ALA A 36 -10.53 0.03 3.93
CA ALA A 36 -11.12 -0.22 5.24
C ALA A 36 -10.09 -0.34 6.38
N LEU A 37 -8.79 -0.20 6.08
CA LEU A 37 -7.72 -0.37 7.05
C LEU A 37 -7.74 0.79 8.05
N GLU A 38 -7.85 0.48 9.34
CA GLU A 38 -7.59 1.44 10.41
C GLU A 38 -6.09 1.53 10.63
N VAL A 39 -5.51 2.68 10.33
CA VAL A 39 -4.08 2.97 10.52
C VAL A 39 -3.97 4.03 11.60
N ASP A 40 -3.14 3.77 12.60
CA ASP A 40 -2.69 4.82 13.53
C ASP A 40 -1.80 5.79 12.75
N TRP A 41 -2.43 6.84 12.21
CA TRP A 41 -1.81 7.75 11.28
C TRP A 41 -0.73 8.62 11.93
N ASP A 42 -0.90 8.96 13.20
CA ASP A 42 0.07 9.78 13.92
C ASP A 42 1.34 8.97 14.19
N ASN A 43 1.21 7.73 14.69
CA ASN A 43 2.36 6.84 14.86
C ASN A 43 3.05 6.53 13.52
N PHE A 44 2.28 6.26 12.47
CA PHE A 44 2.81 5.99 11.14
C PHE A 44 3.62 7.18 10.57
N ARG A 45 3.19 8.41 10.82
CA ARG A 45 3.89 9.61 10.34
C ARG A 45 5.20 9.87 11.07
N ASP A 46 5.30 9.49 12.34
CA ASP A 46 6.54 9.58 13.10
C ASP A 46 7.61 8.66 12.51
N ASP A 47 7.22 7.44 12.11
CA ASP A 47 8.12 6.49 11.45
C ASP A 47 8.41 6.84 9.98
N TYR A 48 7.46 7.49 9.28
CA TYR A 48 7.56 7.81 7.85
C TYR A 48 7.24 9.28 7.53
N PRO A 49 8.07 10.24 7.99
CA PRO A 49 7.79 11.68 7.85
C PRO A 49 7.81 12.19 6.39
N ALA A 50 8.35 11.40 5.47
CA ALA A 50 8.34 11.71 4.04
C ALA A 50 6.96 11.52 3.39
N ILE A 51 6.07 10.72 4.01
CA ILE A 51 4.72 10.49 3.51
C ILE A 51 3.85 11.68 3.91
N ARG A 52 3.29 12.35 2.91
CA ARG A 52 2.48 13.57 3.07
C ARG A 52 1.01 13.31 2.74
N GLY A 53 0.15 14.03 3.46
CA GLY A 53 -1.30 14.01 3.30
C GLY A 53 -1.99 13.41 4.52
N ASP A 54 -3.23 12.99 4.32
CA ASP A 54 -4.01 12.24 5.30
C ASP A 54 -4.03 10.74 4.97
N VAL A 55 -4.46 9.96 5.96
CA VAL A 55 -4.55 8.50 5.88
C VAL A 55 -5.44 8.05 4.71
N GLN A 56 -6.54 8.74 4.42
CA GLN A 56 -7.49 8.35 3.39
C GLN A 56 -6.91 8.54 1.97
N ALA A 57 -6.22 9.67 1.75
CA ALA A 57 -5.52 9.94 0.50
C ALA A 57 -4.37 8.94 0.29
N TRP A 58 -3.68 8.55 1.35
CA TRP A 58 -2.63 7.53 1.28
C TRP A 58 -3.19 6.13 0.97
N LEU A 59 -4.23 5.69 1.69
CA LEU A 59 -4.90 4.41 1.43
C LEU A 59 -5.48 4.33 0.02
N ARG A 60 -6.02 5.43 -0.51
CA ARG A 60 -6.51 5.49 -1.89
C ARG A 60 -5.39 5.30 -2.92
N ARG A 61 -4.24 5.96 -2.74
CA ARG A 61 -3.07 5.76 -3.63
C ARG A 61 -2.59 4.30 -3.60
N LEU A 62 -2.63 3.65 -2.44
CA LEU A 62 -2.30 2.23 -2.32
C LEU A 62 -3.32 1.33 -3.02
N ALA A 63 -4.60 1.60 -2.83
CA ALA A 63 -5.67 0.85 -3.48
C ALA A 63 -5.61 0.97 -5.01
N GLU A 64 -5.26 2.15 -5.52
CA GLU A 64 -5.02 2.42 -6.95
C GLU A 64 -3.76 1.69 -7.45
N ALA A 65 -2.64 1.77 -6.73
CA ALA A 65 -1.41 1.08 -7.12
C ALA A 65 -1.57 -0.45 -7.12
N LEU A 66 -2.40 -1.00 -6.23
CA LEU A 66 -2.75 -2.41 -6.21
C LEU A 66 -3.66 -2.78 -7.40
N ALA A 67 -4.64 -1.94 -7.73
CA ALA A 67 -5.51 -2.15 -8.88
C ALA A 67 -4.75 -2.05 -10.21
N ASP A 68 -3.72 -1.20 -10.28
CA ASP A 68 -2.85 -1.05 -11.47
C ASP A 68 -1.89 -2.25 -11.65
N GLN A 69 -1.46 -2.88 -10.55
CA GLN A 69 -0.67 -4.11 -10.58
C GLN A 69 -1.51 -5.37 -10.86
N ALA A 70 -2.81 -5.33 -10.59
CA ALA A 70 -3.72 -6.38 -11.02
C ALA A 70 -3.89 -6.28 -12.54
N ILE A 71 -3.06 -7.02 -13.30
CA ILE A 71 -3.26 -7.21 -14.74
C ILE A 71 -4.75 -7.56 -14.94
N PRO A 72 -5.53 -6.75 -15.69
CA PRO A 72 -6.92 -7.09 -15.92
C PRO A 72 -6.93 -8.46 -16.59
N ALA A 73 -7.62 -9.42 -15.97
CA ALA A 73 -7.90 -10.70 -16.62
C ALA A 73 -8.64 -10.36 -17.92
N VAL A 74 -7.94 -10.50 -19.05
CA VAL A 74 -8.53 -10.38 -20.38
C VAL A 74 -9.60 -11.45 -20.46
N HIS A 75 -10.86 -11.02 -20.47
CA HIS A 75 -12.02 -11.85 -20.84
C HIS A 75 -12.06 -12.06 -22.35
#